data_AF-A0A7J0F7S1-F1
#
_entry.id   AF-A0A7J0F7S1-F1
#
_cell.length_a   1.000
_cell.length_b   1.000
_cell.length_c   1.000
_cell.angle_alpha   90.00
_cell.angle_beta   90.00
_cell.angle_gamma   90.00
#
_symmetry.space_group_name_H-M   'P 1'
#
loop_
_entity.id
_entity.type
_entity.pdbx_description
1 polymer ?
#
loop_
_entity_poly.entity_id
_entity_poly.type
_entity_poly.pdbx_seq_one_letter_code
_entity_poly.pdbx_strand_id
1 'polypeptide(L)'
;MYDPEGYSLWFCDYKYNDENTVSFVTLNKVGGFLQRMDLARKYAFGKMLVIGSEPPFKVKGLWLFRGQEIPKFVMEECYDMELYEWTKVDISDEAQKERVSQMIEDQEPFNGEALLDAKCFK
;
A
#
# COMPACT_ATOMS: atom_id res chain seq x y z
N MET A 1 -8.36 -13.53 -15.10
CA MET A 1 -7.14 -13.29 -15.88
C MET A 1 -6.80 -11.82 -15.69
N TYR A 2 -5.69 -11.52 -15.02
CA TYR A 2 -5.22 -10.13 -14.84
C TYR A 2 -4.90 -9.56 -16.22
N ASP A 3 -5.44 -8.39 -16.56
CA ASP A 3 -5.19 -7.71 -17.83
C ASP A 3 -4.07 -6.68 -17.60
N PRO A 4 -2.80 -7.01 -17.91
CA PRO A 4 -1.65 -6.16 -17.62
C PRO A 4 -1.59 -4.91 -18.50
N GLU A 5 -2.39 -4.81 -19.56
CA GLU A 5 -2.48 -3.61 -20.39
C GLU A 5 -3.45 -2.58 -19.77
N GLY A 6 -4.52 -3.06 -19.11
CA GLY A 6 -5.51 -2.21 -18.47
C GLY A 6 -5.20 -1.75 -17.03
N TYR A 7 -4.26 -2.38 -16.33
CA TYR A 7 -3.96 -2.10 -14.93
C TYR A 7 -2.47 -2.15 -14.60
N SER A 8 -2.06 -1.42 -13.57
CA SER A 8 -0.70 -1.44 -13.03
C SER A 8 -0.74 -1.64 -11.52
N LEU A 9 0.14 -2.52 -11.04
CA LEU A 9 0.38 -2.75 -9.61
C LEU A 9 1.55 -1.88 -9.13
N TRP A 10 1.42 -1.35 -7.92
CA TRP A 10 2.40 -0.47 -7.29
C TRP A 10 2.55 -0.84 -5.82
N PHE A 11 3.79 -1.03 -5.38
CA PHE A 11 4.14 -1.00 -3.97
C PHE A 11 4.16 0.43 -3.48
N CYS A 12 3.70 0.63 -2.25
CA CYS A 12 3.61 1.90 -1.55
C CYS A 12 4.29 1.74 -0.20
N ASP A 13 5.55 2.14 -0.08
CA ASP A 13 6.33 2.01 1.14
C ASP A 13 6.43 3.38 1.83
N TYR A 14 6.03 3.50 3.10
CA TYR A 14 6.07 4.80 3.79
C TYR A 14 7.52 5.21 4.08
N LYS A 15 7.89 6.46 3.76
CA LYS A 15 9.28 6.93 3.86
C LYS A 15 9.75 7.18 5.30
N TYR A 16 8.83 7.49 6.21
CA TYR A 16 9.14 7.96 7.57
C TYR A 16 8.69 6.96 8.64
N ASN A 17 8.96 5.67 8.44
CA ASN A 17 8.54 4.62 9.39
C ASN A 17 9.10 4.86 10.80
N ASP A 18 10.29 5.45 10.94
CA ASP A 18 10.92 5.74 12.23
C ASP A 18 10.07 6.69 13.11
N GLU A 19 9.18 7.49 12.52
CA GLU A 19 8.26 8.37 13.25
C GLU A 19 7.04 7.63 13.83
N ASN A 20 6.76 6.43 13.33
CA ASN A 20 5.59 5.64 13.72
C ASN A 20 5.89 4.86 15.01
N THR A 21 5.91 5.58 16.13
CA THR A 21 6.21 4.98 17.45
C THR A 21 4.96 4.48 18.19
N VAL A 22 3.77 4.87 17.74
CA VAL A 22 2.49 4.53 18.38
C VAL A 22 1.58 3.85 17.36
N SER A 23 1.17 2.62 17.66
CA SER A 23 0.35 1.78 16.79
C SER A 23 -0.96 2.48 16.41
N PHE A 24 -1.72 2.96 17.39
CA PHE A 24 -3.00 3.62 17.17
C PHE A 24 -2.88 4.89 16.31
N VAL A 25 -1.81 5.67 16.49
CA VAL A 25 -1.54 6.87 15.67
C VAL A 25 -1.24 6.47 14.23
N THR A 26 -0.44 5.42 14.04
CA THR A 26 -0.09 4.87 12.72
C THR A 26 -1.33 4.37 11.98
N LEU A 27 -2.21 3.63 12.68
CA LEU A 27 -3.48 3.14 12.13
C LEU A 27 -4.41 4.29 11.71
N ASN A 28 -4.49 5.36 12.49
CA ASN A 28 -5.27 6.54 12.15
C ASN A 28 -4.68 7.30 10.95
N LYS A 29 -3.35 7.42 10.86
CA LYS A 29 -2.67 7.99 9.68
C LYS A 29 -3.04 7.22 8.42
N VAL A 30 -2.92 5.89 8.43
CA VAL A 30 -3.30 5.03 7.30
C VAL A 30 -4.78 5.20 6.97
N GLY A 31 -5.66 5.23 7.96
CA GLY A 31 -7.09 5.46 7.75
C GLY A 31 -7.39 6.82 7.09
N GLY A 32 -6.72 7.89 7.52
CA GLY A 32 -6.84 9.21 6.92
C GLY A 32 -6.34 9.26 5.47
N PHE A 33 -5.24 8.57 5.17
CA PHE A 33 -4.75 8.42 3.80
C PHE A 33 -5.78 7.71 2.91
N LEU A 34 -6.36 6.60 3.38
CA LEU A 34 -7.39 5.87 2.62
C LEU A 34 -8.64 6.72 2.36
N GLN A 35 -9.05 7.59 3.30
CA GLN A 35 -10.17 8.51 3.08
C GLN A 35 -9.87 9.54 1.98
N ARG A 36 -8.65 10.07 1.92
CA ARG A 36 -8.24 10.99 0.83
C ARG A 36 -8.16 10.28 -0.51
N MET A 37 -7.79 9.00 -0.50
CA MET A 37 -7.78 8.16 -1.70
C MET A 37 -9.17 7.77 -2.20
N ASP A 38 -10.27 8.07 -1.47
CA ASP A 38 -11.65 7.72 -1.89
C ASP A 38 -12.04 8.32 -3.25
N LEU A 39 -11.44 9.44 -3.65
CA LEU A 39 -11.56 10.01 -4.99
C LEU A 39 -11.09 9.06 -6.11
N ALA A 40 -10.14 8.16 -5.80
CA ALA A 40 -9.59 7.16 -6.71
C ALA A 40 -10.36 5.84 -6.67
N ARG A 41 -11.33 5.67 -5.75
CA ARG A 41 -11.98 4.38 -5.44
C ARG A 41 -12.58 3.64 -6.63
N LYS A 42 -13.10 4.36 -7.62
CA LYS A 42 -13.65 3.75 -8.85
C LYS A 42 -12.59 3.21 -9.81
N TYR A 43 -11.34 3.61 -9.62
CA TYR A 43 -10.22 3.37 -10.53
C TYR A 43 -9.01 2.74 -9.85
N ALA A 44 -9.07 2.53 -8.53
CA ALA A 44 -7.99 2.03 -7.72
C ALA A 44 -8.50 1.03 -6.69
N PHE A 45 -7.73 -0.02 -6.48
CA PHE A 45 -7.85 -0.92 -5.35
C PHE A 45 -6.56 -0.81 -4.55
N GLY A 46 -6.65 -0.81 -3.23
CA GLY A 46 -5.49 -0.62 -2.37
C GLY A 46 -5.53 -1.54 -1.18
N LYS A 47 -4.37 -1.89 -0.65
CA LYS A 47 -4.23 -2.65 0.57
C LYS A 47 -3.06 -2.13 1.36
N MET A 48 -3.32 -1.63 2.56
CA MET A 48 -2.32 -1.06 3.44
C MET A 48 -2.12 -1.98 4.64
N LEU A 49 -0.88 -2.39 4.86
CA LEU A 49 -0.44 -3.25 5.95
C LEU A 49 0.36 -2.39 6.93
N VAL A 50 0.04 -2.54 8.22
CA VAL A 50 0.85 -2.01 9.32
C VAL A 50 1.56 -3.20 9.94
N ILE A 51 2.89 -3.16 9.92
CA ILE A 51 3.76 -4.27 10.28
C ILE A 51 4.60 -3.85 11.48
N GLY A 52 4.81 -4.78 12.40
CA GLY A 52 5.58 -4.60 13.63
C GLY A 52 4.72 -4.82 14.87
N SER A 53 5.26 -5.56 15.83
CA SER A 53 4.70 -5.73 17.18
C SER A 53 5.13 -4.61 18.13
N GLU A 54 6.26 -3.97 17.83
CA GLU A 54 6.88 -2.90 18.61
C GLU A 54 7.31 -1.77 17.68
N PRO A 55 7.42 -0.53 18.19
CA PRO A 55 7.86 0.60 17.38
C PRO A 55 9.32 0.44 16.91
N PRO A 56 9.67 0.95 15.71
CA PRO A 56 8.81 1.69 14.78
C PRO A 56 7.90 0.78 13.93
N PHE A 57 6.63 1.17 13.80
CA PHE A 57 5.64 0.47 12.97
C PHE A 57 5.84 0.81 11.49
N LYS A 58 6.06 -0.22 10.69
CA LYS A 58 6.28 -0.08 9.24
C LYS A 58 4.94 -0.06 8.53
N VAL A 59 4.76 0.91 7.63
CA VAL A 59 3.57 0.99 6.77
C VAL A 59 3.97 0.61 5.36
N LYS A 60 3.37 -0.46 4.87
CA LYS A 60 3.55 -0.95 3.49
C LYS A 60 2.20 -1.07 2.82
N GLY A 61 2.15 -0.82 1.53
CA GLY A 61 0.92 -0.83 0.76
C GLY A 61 1.10 -1.49 -0.59
N LEU A 62 0.01 -2.05 -1.09
CA LEU A 62 -0.12 -2.55 -2.44
C LEU A 62 -1.31 -1.85 -3.08
N TRP A 63 -1.08 -1.24 -4.24
CA TRP A 63 -2.10 -0.52 -4.97
C TRP A 63 -2.19 -1.03 -6.39
N LEU A 64 -3.41 -1.19 -6.87
CA LEU A 64 -3.76 -1.52 -8.23
C LEU A 64 -4.48 -0.32 -8.82
N PHE A 65 -3.86 0.35 -9.77
CA PHE A 65 -4.48 1.45 -10.51
C PHE A 65 -4.91 1.00 -11.89
N ARG A 66 -6.01 1.57 -12.38
CA ARG A 66 -6.42 1.44 -13.77
C ARG A 66 -5.53 2.30 -14.66
N GLY A 67 -4.93 1.67 -15.67
CA GLY A 67 -3.91 2.27 -16.55
C GLY A 67 -2.48 1.85 -16.16
N GLN A 68 -1.51 2.32 -16.94
CA GLN A 68 -0.10 1.97 -16.79
C GLN A 68 0.65 2.79 -15.73
N GLU A 69 0.02 3.87 -15.26
CA GLU A 69 0.59 4.86 -14.35
C GLU A 69 -0.43 5.21 -13.27
N ILE A 70 0.07 5.77 -12.15
CA ILE A 70 -0.78 6.32 -11.10
C ILE A 70 -1.58 7.50 -11.71
N PRO A 71 -2.91 7.55 -11.54
CA PRO A 71 -3.70 8.60 -12.15
C PRO A 71 -3.29 9.99 -11.66
N LYS A 72 -3.06 10.93 -12.59
CA LYS A 72 -2.56 12.28 -12.28
C LYS A 72 -3.40 13.02 -11.25
N PHE A 73 -4.73 12.89 -11.34
CA PHE A 73 -5.65 13.51 -10.38
C PHE A 73 -5.42 13.03 -8.93
N VAL A 74 -4.94 11.80 -8.73
CA VAL A 74 -4.59 11.29 -7.40
C VAL A 74 -3.32 11.97 -6.89
N MET A 75 -2.34 12.15 -7.77
CA MET A 75 -1.10 12.85 -7.44
C MET A 75 -1.32 14.34 -7.16
N GLU A 76 -2.28 14.97 -7.85
CA GLU A 76 -2.60 16.40 -7.69
C GLU A 76 -3.45 16.66 -6.43
N GLU A 77 -4.40 15.77 -6.11
CA GLU A 77 -5.34 15.96 -4.99
C GLU A 77 -4.83 15.37 -3.66
N CYS A 78 -3.96 14.34 -3.70
CA CYS A 78 -3.48 13.64 -2.53
C CYS A 78 -1.98 13.90 -2.30
N TYR A 79 -1.67 14.98 -1.57
CA TYR A 79 -0.30 15.34 -1.19
C TYR A 79 0.43 14.25 -0.39
N ASP A 80 -0.32 13.38 0.31
CA ASP A 80 0.27 12.25 1.04
C ASP A 80 0.97 11.26 0.13
N MET A 81 0.64 11.20 -1.17
CA MET A 81 1.32 10.33 -2.13
C MET A 81 2.84 10.54 -2.10
N GLU A 82 3.31 11.77 -1.85
CA GLU A 82 4.74 12.09 -1.76
C GLU A 82 5.42 11.55 -0.49
N LEU A 83 4.65 11.26 0.57
CA LEU A 83 5.15 10.66 1.81
C LEU A 83 5.44 9.16 1.65
N TYR A 84 4.95 8.56 0.57
CA TYR A 84 5.20 7.18 0.22
C TYR A 84 6.16 7.09 -0.98
N GLU A 85 6.93 6.02 -1.00
CA GLU A 85 7.71 5.60 -2.15
C GLU A 85 6.85 4.64 -2.98
N TRP A 86 6.66 4.99 -4.25
CA TRP A 86 5.83 4.24 -5.19
C TRP A 86 6.71 3.50 -6.18
N THR A 87 6.67 2.18 -6.12
CA THR A 87 7.46 1.32 -7.00
C THR A 87 6.52 0.44 -7.80
N LYS A 88 6.58 0.53 -9.14
CA LYS A 88 5.77 -0.33 -10.01
C LYS A 88 6.18 -1.78 -9.80
N VAL A 89 5.20 -2.64 -9.56
CA VAL A 89 5.42 -4.07 -9.36
C VAL A 89 5.74 -4.72 -10.70
N ASP A 90 6.83 -5.46 -10.73
CA ASP A 90 7.16 -6.36 -11.83
C ASP A 90 6.59 -7.75 -11.56
N ILE A 91 5.50 -8.11 -12.25
CA ILE A 91 4.87 -9.43 -12.13
C ILE A 91 5.70 -10.56 -12.76
N SER A 92 6.74 -10.23 -13.53
CA SER A 92 7.69 -11.21 -14.05
C SER A 92 8.74 -11.64 -13.02
N ASP A 93 8.95 -10.82 -11.99
CA ASP A 93 9.78 -11.13 -10.84
C ASP A 93 9.00 -11.99 -9.84
N GLU A 94 9.44 -13.24 -9.66
CA GLU A 94 8.80 -14.19 -8.75
C GLU A 94 8.77 -13.69 -7.29
N ALA A 95 9.79 -12.97 -6.84
CA ALA A 95 9.85 -12.46 -5.47
C ALA A 95 8.83 -11.35 -5.24
N GLN A 96 8.66 -10.46 -6.22
CA GLN A 96 7.65 -9.40 -6.15
C GLN A 96 6.24 -9.97 -6.27
N LYS A 97 6.05 -10.95 -7.15
CA LYS A 97 4.78 -11.65 -7.30
C LYS A 97 4.38 -12.39 -6.02
N GLU A 98 5.32 -13.06 -5.37
CA GLU A 98 5.10 -13.67 -4.08
C GLU A 98 4.70 -12.60 -3.06
N ARG A 99 5.49 -11.53 -2.90
CA ARG A 99 5.17 -10.41 -1.99
C ARG A 99 3.77 -9.85 -2.22
N VAL A 100 3.34 -9.67 -3.48
CA VAL A 100 1.97 -9.27 -3.82
C VAL A 100 0.94 -10.25 -3.29
N SER A 101 1.16 -11.56 -3.50
CA SER A 101 0.26 -12.61 -2.97
C SER A 101 0.17 -12.54 -1.45
N GLN A 102 1.31 -12.43 -0.76
CA GLN A 102 1.36 -12.35 0.70
C GLN A 102 0.57 -11.13 1.22
N MET A 103 0.72 -9.97 0.56
CA MET A 103 -0.05 -8.76 0.91
C MET A 103 -1.54 -8.97 0.67
N ILE A 104 -1.94 -9.55 -0.47
CA ILE A 104 -3.34 -9.82 -0.80
C ILE A 104 -3.99 -10.84 0.16
N GLU A 105 -3.22 -11.79 0.68
CA GLU A 105 -3.69 -12.82 1.60
C GLU A 105 -3.62 -12.41 3.08
N ASP A 106 -3.11 -11.21 3.40
CA ASP A 106 -2.84 -10.79 4.80
C ASP A 106 -1.96 -11.81 5.54
N GLN A 107 -0.94 -12.33 4.86
CA GLN A 107 -0.09 -13.37 5.43
C GLN A 107 0.58 -12.87 6.72
N GLU A 108 0.46 -13.65 7.78
CA GLU A 108 1.10 -13.41 9.06
C GLU A 108 2.00 -14.61 9.45
N PRO A 109 3.30 -14.40 9.74
CA PRO A 109 4.04 -13.14 9.72
C PRO A 109 4.39 -12.68 8.29
N PHE A 110 4.37 -11.36 8.06
CA PHE A 110 4.74 -10.76 6.78
C PHE A 110 6.22 -10.40 6.78
N ASN A 111 7.02 -10.96 5.86
CA ASN A 111 8.48 -10.80 5.84
C ASN A 111 9.18 -11.12 7.18
N GLY A 112 8.63 -12.04 7.97
CA GLY A 112 9.17 -12.41 9.29
C GLY A 112 8.84 -11.41 10.41
N GLU A 113 8.03 -10.38 10.14
CA GLU A 113 7.53 -9.44 11.14
C GLU A 113 6.03 -9.66 11.39
N ALA A 114 5.57 -9.38 12.62
CA ALA A 114 4.16 -9.49 12.96
C ALA A 114 3.32 -8.50 12.15
N LEU A 115 2.19 -8.97 11.60
CA LEU A 115 1.23 -8.11 10.93
C LEU A 115 0.30 -7.52 11.99
N LEU A 116 0.39 -6.21 12.24
CA LEU A 116 -0.41 -5.55 13.26
C LEU A 116 -1.85 -5.33 12.79
N ASP A 117 -2.00 -4.82 11.57
CA ASP A 117 -3.31 -4.59 10.95
C ASP A 117 -3.19 -4.56 9.43
N ALA A 118 -4.28 -4.90 8.76
CA ALA A 118 -4.40 -4.76 7.32
C ALA A 118 -5.72 -4.09 6.95
N LYS A 119 -5.61 -3.02 6.16
CA LYS A 119 -6.74 -2.21 5.69
C LYS A 119 -6.88 -2.35 4.19
N CYS A 120 -8.05 -2.83 3.77
CA CYS A 120 -8.42 -2.94 2.36
C CYS A 120 -9.18 -1.68 1.91
N PHE A 121 -8.76 -1.13 0.78
CA PHE A 121 -9.37 -0.01 0.08
C PHE A 121 -10.10 -0.52 -1.16
N LYS A 122 -11.43 -0.45 -1.13
CA LYS A 122 -12.36 -0.90 -2.18
C LYS A 122 -13.57 0.02 -2.24
#